data_AF-A0A2X1XYA1-F1
#
_entry.id   AF-A0A2X1XYA1-F1
#
_cell.length_a   1.000
_cell.length_b   1.000
_cell.length_c   1.000
_cell.angle_alpha   90.00
_cell.angle_beta   90.00
_cell.angle_gamma   90.00
#
_symmetry.space_group_name_H-M   'P 1'
#
loop_
_entity.id
_entity.type
_entity.pdbx_description
1 polymer ?
#
loop_
_entity_poly.entity_id
_entity_poly.type
_entity_poly.pdbx_seq_one_letter_code
_entity_poly.pdbx_strand_id
1 'polypeptide(L)'
;MNIKRGEKKFILISMVILISLITNVSIFTLIDKFSTSNEIESQVVGDFIKTKENRSFLTESCDYYSSEKNDLGIKKTVVKSQDLAGNLFERILKNSMKRPYRAEFVKDISETYPYDRTYITSDQEDYLILYKNVVLEVSGNLEDEKVQEEIAKILEV
;
A
#
# COMPACT_ATOMS: atom_id res chain seq x y z
N MET A 1 -43.15 -23.67 -27.26
CA MET A 1 -43.05 -22.37 -27.96
C MET A 1 -41.90 -22.45 -28.96
N ASN A 2 -42.20 -22.48 -30.26
CA ASN A 2 -41.22 -22.78 -31.32
C ASN A 2 -40.72 -21.46 -31.95
N ILE A 3 -39.64 -20.90 -31.40
CA ILE A 3 -39.04 -19.64 -31.88
C ILE A 3 -38.51 -19.86 -33.31
N LYS A 4 -38.90 -19.00 -34.26
CA LYS A 4 -38.52 -19.15 -35.68
C LYS A 4 -37.01 -19.02 -35.84
N ARG A 5 -36.42 -19.74 -36.80
CA ARG A 5 -34.95 -19.85 -36.98
C ARG A 5 -34.24 -18.49 -37.19
N GLY A 6 -34.95 -17.49 -37.72
CA GLY A 6 -34.46 -16.11 -37.87
C GLY A 6 -34.40 -15.32 -36.55
N GLU A 7 -35.37 -15.50 -35.66
CA GLU A 7 -35.42 -14.85 -34.34
C GLU A 7 -34.29 -15.37 -33.43
N LYS A 8 -33.96 -16.67 -33.52
CA LYS A 8 -32.81 -17.26 -32.78
C LYS A 8 -31.47 -16.60 -33.13
N LYS A 9 -31.25 -16.23 -34.40
CA LYS A 9 -30.03 -15.52 -34.83
C LYS A 9 -30.01 -14.08 -34.30
N PHE A 10 -31.16 -13.41 -34.29
CA PHE A 10 -31.28 -12.05 -33.78
C PHE A 10 -31.04 -11.97 -32.27
N ILE A 11 -31.58 -12.93 -31.51
CA ILE A 11 -31.33 -13.06 -30.05
C ILE A 11 -29.82 -13.26 -29.79
N LEU A 12 -29.16 -14.11 -30.57
CA LEU A 12 -27.74 -14.42 -30.38
C LEU A 12 -26.84 -13.21 -30.69
N ILE A 13 -27.13 -12.48 -31.77
CA ILE A 13 -26.43 -11.24 -32.12
C ILE A 13 -26.67 -10.17 -31.04
N SER A 14 -27.92 -10.02 -30.58
CA SER A 14 -28.26 -9.07 -29.52
C SER A 14 -27.53 -9.39 -28.21
N MET A 15 -27.40 -10.67 -27.86
CA MET A 15 -26.66 -11.10 -26.66
C MET A 15 -25.16 -10.77 -26.75
N VAL A 16 -24.54 -10.95 -27.93
CA VAL A 16 -23.13 -10.60 -28.15
C VAL A 16 -22.91 -9.08 -28.03
N ILE A 17 -23.83 -8.28 -28.60
CA ILE A 17 -23.78 -6.82 -28.48
C ILE A 17 -23.93 -6.38 -27.02
N LEU A 18 -24.84 -7.01 -26.27
CA LEU A 18 -25.07 -6.70 -24.86
C LEU A 18 -23.84 -7.01 -24.00
N ILE A 19 -23.21 -8.17 -24.22
CA ILE A 19 -21.96 -8.54 -23.53
C ILE A 19 -20.86 -7.54 -23.84
N SER A 20 -20.70 -7.13 -25.11
CA SER A 20 -19.72 -6.13 -25.52
C SER A 20 -19.96 -4.76 -24.85
N LEU A 21 -21.21 -4.33 -24.72
CA LEU A 21 -21.54 -3.08 -24.03
C LEU A 21 -21.18 -3.15 -22.53
N ILE A 22 -21.55 -4.25 -21.87
CA ILE A 22 -21.28 -4.43 -20.43
C ILE A 22 -19.77 -4.49 -20.15
N THR A 23 -19.00 -5.18 -20.98
CA THR A 23 -17.54 -5.27 -20.81
C THR A 23 -16.88 -3.91 -21.03
N ASN A 24 -17.28 -3.13 -22.04
CA ASN A 24 -16.73 -1.80 -22.28
C ASN A 24 -17.01 -0.82 -21.13
N VAL A 25 -18.24 -0.81 -20.59
CA VAL A 25 -18.57 0.03 -19.42
C VAL A 25 -17.79 -0.39 -18.17
N SER A 26 -17.63 -1.70 -17.96
CA SER A 26 -16.86 -2.23 -16.83
C SER A 26 -15.37 -1.90 -16.95
N ILE A 27 -14.79 -2.00 -18.14
CA ILE A 27 -13.39 -1.62 -18.40
C ILE A 27 -13.19 -0.12 -18.18
N PHE A 28 -14.09 0.72 -18.67
CA PHE A 28 -14.00 2.18 -18.50
C PHE A 28 -14.06 2.59 -17.03
N THR A 29 -15.00 2.03 -16.25
CA THR A 29 -15.11 2.32 -14.80
C THR A 29 -13.94 1.81 -13.98
N LEU A 30 -13.32 0.70 -14.39
CA LEU A 30 -12.09 0.21 -13.79
C LEU A 30 -10.92 1.14 -14.13
N ILE A 31 -10.71 1.45 -15.41
CA ILE A 31 -9.62 2.32 -15.87
C ILE A 31 -9.69 3.67 -15.17
N ASP A 32 -10.86 4.31 -15.14
CA ASP A 32 -11.05 5.63 -14.50
C ASP A 32 -10.64 5.61 -13.02
N LYS A 33 -11.10 4.59 -12.27
CA LYS A 33 -10.69 4.37 -10.87
C LYS A 33 -9.19 4.12 -10.69
N PHE A 34 -8.50 3.57 -11.69
CA PHE A 34 -7.06 3.34 -11.68
C PHE A 34 -6.27 4.59 -12.11
N SER A 35 -6.75 5.37 -13.08
CA SER A 35 -6.06 6.57 -13.58
C SER A 35 -6.07 7.72 -12.59
N THR A 36 -7.18 8.00 -11.90
CA THR A 36 -7.22 9.06 -10.88
C THR A 36 -6.42 8.69 -9.62
N SER A 37 -5.99 7.42 -9.46
CA SER A 37 -5.15 7.02 -8.34
C SER A 37 -3.65 7.22 -8.57
N ASN A 38 -3.26 7.61 -9.79
CA ASN A 38 -1.86 7.72 -10.22
C ASN A 38 -1.38 9.16 -10.39
N GLU A 39 -2.22 10.17 -10.09
CA GLU A 39 -1.72 11.54 -9.98
C GLU A 39 -0.85 11.64 -8.73
N ILE A 40 0.45 11.87 -8.95
CA ILE A 40 1.44 12.12 -7.92
C ILE A 40 1.18 13.53 -7.38
N GLU A 41 0.18 13.64 -6.51
CA GLU A 41 -0.04 14.84 -5.73
C GLU A 41 1.01 14.88 -4.61
N SER A 42 1.86 15.90 -4.65
CA SER A 42 2.77 16.23 -3.56
C SER A 42 2.18 17.35 -2.71
N GLN A 43 2.18 17.15 -1.40
CA GLN A 43 1.69 18.12 -0.43
C GLN A 43 2.76 18.31 0.65
N VAL A 44 3.01 19.56 1.04
CA VAL A 44 3.85 19.86 2.20
C VAL A 44 3.02 19.64 3.47
N VAL A 45 3.46 18.74 4.35
CA VAL A 45 2.82 18.42 5.62
C VAL A 45 3.86 18.59 6.72
N GLY A 46 3.85 19.75 7.37
CA GLY A 46 4.88 20.11 8.36
C GLY A 46 6.27 20.15 7.71
N ASP A 47 7.22 19.41 8.28
CA ASP A 47 8.59 19.26 7.78
C ASP A 47 8.73 18.15 6.71
N PHE A 48 7.62 17.54 6.25
CA PHE A 48 7.63 16.48 5.24
C PHE A 48 7.06 16.95 3.90
N ILE A 49 7.64 16.42 2.83
CA ILE A 49 7.01 16.33 1.53
C ILE A 49 6.26 14.99 1.49
N LYS A 50 4.93 15.05 1.50
CA LYS A 50 4.05 13.90 1.34
C LYS A 50 3.77 13.70 -0.15
N THR A 51 4.06 12.52 -0.66
CA THR A 51 3.81 12.14 -2.05
C THR A 51 2.92 10.91 -2.07
N LYS A 52 1.81 10.98 -2.81
CA LYS A 52 0.92 9.83 -2.99
C LYS A 52 1.57 8.81 -3.91
N GLU A 53 1.61 7.55 -3.49
CA GLU A 53 2.14 6.44 -4.27
C GLU A 53 1.02 5.58 -4.88
N ASN A 54 1.39 4.80 -5.90
CA ASN A 54 0.48 3.85 -6.54
C ASN A 54 -0.08 2.87 -5.50
N ARG A 55 -1.40 2.76 -5.46
CA ARG A 55 -2.12 1.88 -4.55
C ARG A 55 -2.58 0.59 -5.24
N SER A 56 -2.63 -0.49 -4.48
CA SER A 56 -3.30 -1.74 -4.86
C SER A 56 -4.79 -1.67 -4.53
N PHE A 57 -5.60 -2.57 -5.11
CA PHE A 57 -7.01 -2.71 -4.72
C PHE A 57 -7.21 -3.07 -3.24
N LEU A 58 -6.20 -3.70 -2.62
CA LEU A 58 -6.23 -4.13 -1.22
C LEU A 58 -5.81 -3.03 -0.23
N THR A 59 -5.26 -1.93 -0.75
CA THR A 59 -4.79 -0.78 0.04
C THR A 59 -5.80 0.36 -0.05
N GLU A 60 -6.05 1.04 1.07
CA GLU A 60 -6.87 2.25 1.13
C GLU A 60 -6.06 3.48 0.69
N SER A 61 -4.84 3.60 1.23
CA SER A 61 -3.85 4.60 0.85
C SER A 61 -2.42 4.05 0.87
N CYS A 62 -1.56 4.67 0.06
CA CYS A 62 -0.11 4.44 0.06
C CYS A 62 0.53 5.82 -0.12
N ASP A 63 1.17 6.31 0.93
CA ASP A 63 1.75 7.65 0.98
C ASP A 63 3.22 7.54 1.38
N TYR A 64 4.08 8.31 0.71
CA TYR A 64 5.49 8.45 1.06
C TYR A 64 5.75 9.82 1.67
N TYR A 65 6.33 9.86 2.86
CA TYR A 65 6.70 11.06 3.59
C TYR A 65 8.22 11.17 3.58
N SER A 66 8.75 12.27 3.06
CA SER A 66 10.19 12.52 3.01
C SER A 66 10.52 13.83 3.72
N SER A 67 11.47 13.80 4.65
CA SER A 67 12.00 15.00 5.28
C SER A 67 13.52 15.04 5.15
N GLU A 68 14.04 15.95 4.32
CA GLU A 68 15.48 16.18 4.19
C GLU A 68 16.09 16.72 5.49
N LYS A 69 15.32 17.49 6.25
CA LYS A 69 15.77 18.11 7.51
C LYS A 69 16.03 17.08 8.61
N ASN A 70 15.24 16.01 8.63
CA ASN A 70 15.31 14.96 9.65
C ASN A 70 15.98 13.67 9.13
N ASP A 71 16.48 13.67 7.89
CA ASP A 71 17.00 12.48 7.19
C ASP A 71 16.06 11.25 7.36
N LEU A 72 14.77 11.47 7.10
CA LEU A 72 13.71 10.52 7.40
C LEU A 72 12.81 10.29 6.18
N GLY A 73 12.71 9.02 5.78
CA GLY A 73 11.77 8.52 4.78
C GLY A 73 10.77 7.56 5.43
N ILE A 74 9.47 7.79 5.26
CA ILE A 74 8.41 6.92 5.79
C ILE A 74 7.43 6.60 4.68
N LYS A 75 7.37 5.33 4.29
CA LYS A 75 6.29 4.82 3.45
C LYS A 75 5.17 4.27 4.32
N LYS A 76 4.02 4.94 4.29
CA LYS A 76 2.80 4.54 5.00
C LYS A 76 1.85 3.83 4.06
N THR A 77 1.60 2.55 4.32
CA THR A 77 0.58 1.77 3.62
C THR A 77 -0.58 1.45 4.57
N VAL A 78 -1.76 1.95 4.26
CA VAL A 78 -3.01 1.62 4.99
C VAL A 78 -3.77 0.58 4.18
N VAL A 79 -4.13 -0.53 4.79
CA VAL A 79 -4.90 -1.60 4.15
C VAL A 79 -6.29 -1.76 4.77
N LYS A 80 -7.17 -2.43 4.03
CA LYS A 80 -8.59 -2.58 4.37
C LYS A 80 -8.89 -3.44 5.60
N SER A 81 -7.90 -4.18 6.12
CA SER A 81 -8.07 -5.02 7.31
C SER A 81 -6.73 -5.29 8.00
N GLN A 82 -6.78 -5.61 9.29
CA GLN A 82 -5.61 -5.97 10.07
C GLN A 82 -4.93 -7.26 9.57
N ASP A 83 -5.71 -8.26 9.14
CA ASP A 83 -5.16 -9.49 8.55
C ASP A 83 -4.36 -9.21 7.26
N LEU A 84 -4.87 -8.30 6.41
CA LEU A 84 -4.13 -7.86 5.23
C LEU A 84 -2.84 -7.12 5.60
N ALA A 85 -2.83 -6.39 6.71
CA ALA A 85 -1.66 -5.65 7.17
C ALA A 85 -0.58 -6.64 7.66
N GLY A 86 -1.00 -7.65 8.43
CA GLY A 86 -0.15 -8.75 8.85
C GLY A 86 0.47 -9.49 7.66
N ASN A 87 -0.34 -9.82 6.65
CA ASN A 87 0.14 -10.48 5.42
C ASN A 87 1.13 -9.60 4.63
N LEU A 88 0.87 -8.30 4.50
CA LEU A 88 1.78 -7.37 3.83
C LEU A 88 3.10 -7.26 4.60
N PHE A 89 3.03 -7.08 5.92
CA PHE A 89 4.17 -7.01 6.80
C PHE A 89 5.06 -8.25 6.67
N GLU A 90 4.48 -9.45 6.78
CA GLU A 90 5.21 -10.71 6.67
C GLU A 90 5.84 -10.91 5.30
N ARG A 91 5.16 -10.47 4.24
CA ARG A 91 5.72 -10.51 2.89
C ARG A 91 6.95 -9.60 2.76
N ILE A 92 6.90 -8.37 3.30
CA ILE A 92 8.03 -7.44 3.27
C ILE A 92 9.18 -8.01 4.11
N LEU A 93 8.89 -8.45 5.34
CA LEU A 93 9.88 -9.04 6.24
C LEU A 93 10.58 -10.26 5.61
N LYS A 94 9.81 -11.19 5.02
CA LYS A 94 10.34 -12.36 4.31
C LYS A 94 11.23 -11.98 3.13
N ASN A 95 10.92 -10.88 2.45
CA ASN A 95 11.77 -10.38 1.37
C ASN A 95 13.08 -9.82 1.93
N SER A 96 13.05 -9.08 3.04
CA SER A 96 14.26 -8.57 3.71
C SER A 96 15.17 -9.71 4.18
N MET A 97 14.61 -10.77 4.78
CA MET A 97 15.35 -11.97 5.20
C MET A 97 15.99 -12.76 4.04
N LYS A 98 15.56 -12.52 2.79
CA LYS A 98 16.10 -13.18 1.61
C LYS A 98 17.16 -12.36 0.87
N ARG A 99 17.44 -11.14 1.32
CA ARG A 99 18.43 -10.29 0.67
C ARG A 99 19.85 -10.78 1.01
N PRO A 100 20.69 -11.09 0.00
CA PRO A 100 22.09 -11.43 0.23
C PRO A 100 22.78 -10.34 1.06
N TYR A 101 23.60 -10.75 2.03
CA TYR A 101 24.39 -9.86 2.90
C TYR A 101 23.58 -8.91 3.80
N ARG A 102 22.24 -8.97 3.81
CA ARG A 102 21.40 -8.13 4.67
C ARG A 102 20.47 -8.91 5.60
N ALA A 103 20.28 -10.19 5.32
CA ALA A 103 19.41 -11.06 6.12
C ALA A 103 19.79 -11.13 7.60
N GLU A 104 21.09 -11.03 7.91
CA GLU A 104 21.63 -11.07 9.27
C GLU A 104 21.27 -9.85 10.14
N PHE A 105 20.96 -8.71 9.52
CA PHE A 105 20.52 -7.51 10.24
C PHE A 105 19.02 -7.54 10.57
N VAL A 106 18.27 -8.50 10.01
CA VAL A 106 16.83 -8.58 10.26
C VAL A 106 16.58 -9.06 11.68
N LYS A 107 16.04 -8.19 12.52
CA LYS A 107 15.88 -8.45 13.95
C LYS A 107 14.55 -7.93 14.47
N ASP A 108 13.88 -8.74 15.29
CA ASP A 108 12.70 -8.33 16.04
C ASP A 108 13.11 -7.40 17.20
N ILE A 109 12.50 -6.22 17.25
CA ILE A 109 12.69 -5.22 18.32
C ILE A 109 11.35 -4.76 18.89
N SER A 110 10.28 -5.55 18.70
CA SER A 110 8.91 -5.18 19.04
C SER A 110 8.73 -4.83 20.52
N GLU A 111 9.46 -5.48 21.43
CA GLU A 111 9.38 -5.20 22.88
C GLU A 111 9.83 -3.79 23.27
N THR A 112 10.59 -3.11 22.41
CA THR A 112 11.16 -1.77 22.68
C THR A 112 10.19 -0.65 22.30
N TYR A 113 9.20 -0.91 21.45
CA TYR A 113 8.35 0.13 20.83
C TYR A 113 6.86 -0.14 21.07
N PRO A 114 6.00 0.90 21.09
CA PRO A 114 4.58 0.75 21.42
C PRO A 114 3.70 0.24 20.25
N TYR A 115 4.29 -0.44 19.26
CA TYR A 115 3.61 -0.89 18.05
C TYR A 115 3.34 -2.40 18.11
N ASP A 116 2.46 -2.93 17.24
CA ASP A 116 2.11 -4.36 17.26
C ASP A 116 3.32 -5.24 16.93
N ARG A 117 4.13 -4.82 15.94
CA ARG A 117 5.43 -5.42 15.60
C ARG A 117 6.38 -4.36 15.08
N THR A 118 7.66 -4.48 15.39
CA THR A 118 8.74 -3.59 14.90
C THR A 118 9.98 -4.42 14.61
N TYR A 119 10.51 -4.30 13.40
CA TYR A 119 11.68 -5.05 12.94
C TYR A 119 12.72 -4.12 12.34
N ILE A 120 13.99 -4.40 12.61
CA ILE A 120 15.11 -3.91 11.80
C ILE A 120 15.13 -4.74 10.51
N THR A 121 15.35 -4.12 9.36
CA THR A 121 15.32 -4.80 8.04
C THR A 121 16.57 -4.57 7.18
N SER A 122 17.39 -3.58 7.52
CA SER A 122 18.74 -3.33 6.99
C SER A 122 19.63 -2.90 8.15
N ASP A 123 20.95 -2.78 7.95
CA ASP A 123 21.94 -2.42 8.98
C ASP A 123 21.60 -1.11 9.71
N GLN A 124 20.72 -1.18 10.72
CA GLN A 124 20.22 -0.12 11.60
C GLN A 124 19.60 1.14 10.94
N GLU A 125 19.45 1.15 9.62
CA GLU A 125 18.91 2.30 8.88
C GLU A 125 17.44 2.12 8.47
N ASP A 126 16.98 0.88 8.31
CA ASP A 126 15.63 0.58 7.80
C ASP A 126 14.82 -0.26 8.79
N TYR A 127 13.61 0.20 9.08
CA TYR A 127 12.69 -0.41 10.03
C TYR A 127 11.35 -0.73 9.36
N LEU A 128 10.72 -1.79 9.83
CA LEU A 128 9.39 -2.21 9.42
C LEU A 128 8.48 -2.25 10.63
N ILE A 129 7.40 -1.47 10.60
CA ILE A 129 6.46 -1.31 11.71
C ILE A 129 5.08 -1.78 11.28
N LEU A 130 4.43 -2.58 12.12
CA LEU A 130 3.01 -2.91 12.02
C LEU A 130 2.27 -2.21 13.15
N TYR A 131 1.22 -1.48 12.79
CA TYR A 131 0.32 -0.88 13.76
C TYR A 131 -1.12 -0.94 13.23
N LYS A 132 -1.96 -1.79 13.83
CA LYS A 132 -3.34 -2.08 13.40
C LYS A 132 -3.37 -2.50 11.93
N ASN A 133 -4.06 -1.73 11.09
CA ASN A 133 -4.17 -1.94 9.66
C ASN A 133 -3.15 -1.12 8.84
N VAL A 134 -2.09 -0.62 9.47
CA VAL A 134 -1.05 0.21 8.87
C VAL A 134 0.29 -0.52 8.90
N VAL A 135 1.01 -0.48 7.78
CA VAL A 135 2.40 -0.93 7.67
C VAL A 135 3.26 0.28 7.32
N LEU A 136 4.31 0.52 8.10
CA LEU A 136 5.32 1.54 7.81
C LEU A 136 6.64 0.89 7.43
N GLU A 137 7.22 1.31 6.31
CA GLU A 137 8.64 1.11 6.00
C GLU A 137 9.34 2.45 6.28
N VAL A 138 10.23 2.46 7.26
CA VAL A 138 10.89 3.67 7.78
C VAL A 138 12.38 3.58 7.50
N SER A 139 12.92 4.55 6.79
CA SER A 139 14.36 4.77 6.61
C SER A 139 14.78 5.98 7.44
N GLY A 140 15.52 5.75 8.51
CA GLY A 140 15.92 6.78 9.49
C GLY A 140 16.08 6.19 10.89
N ASN A 141 16.59 6.96 11.84
CA ASN A 141 16.96 6.45 13.17
C ASN A 141 15.77 6.41 14.16
N LEU A 142 15.26 5.22 14.50
CA LEU A 142 14.21 5.05 15.51
C LEU A 142 14.66 5.30 16.96
N GLU A 143 15.96 5.43 17.24
CA GLU A 143 16.45 5.83 18.56
C GLU A 143 16.30 7.34 18.80
N ASP A 144 16.09 8.14 17.75
CA ASP A 144 15.83 9.57 17.87
C ASP A 144 14.38 9.82 18.34
N GLU A 145 14.22 10.47 19.49
CA GLU A 145 12.91 10.84 20.05
C GLU A 145 12.07 11.66 19.06
N LYS A 146 12.70 12.54 18.27
CA LYS A 146 11.98 13.34 17.26
C LYS A 146 11.43 12.48 16.13
N VAL A 147 12.18 11.46 15.71
CA VAL A 147 11.71 10.52 14.68
C VAL A 147 10.50 9.74 15.22
N GLN A 148 10.53 9.33 16.48
CA GLN A 148 9.38 8.67 17.11
C GLN A 148 8.15 9.58 17.19
N GLU A 149 8.32 10.85 17.56
CA GLU A 149 7.24 11.84 17.58
C GLU A 149 6.62 12.04 16.19
N GLU A 150 7.45 12.16 15.14
CA GLU A 150 6.95 12.30 13.77
C GLU A 150 6.21 11.04 13.28
N ILE A 151 6.70 9.85 13.61
CA ILE A 151 6.00 8.59 13.31
C ILE A 151 4.66 8.53 14.04
N ALA A 152 4.60 8.91 15.31
CA ALA A 152 3.37 8.96 16.09
C ALA A 152 2.34 9.91 15.46
N LYS A 153 2.77 11.12 15.05
CA LYS A 153 1.93 12.07 14.31
C LYS A 153 1.41 11.47 13.00
N ILE A 154 2.27 10.78 12.23
CA ILE A 154 1.88 10.13 10.96
C ILE A 154 0.90 8.98 11.20
N LEU A 155 1.03 8.26 12.30
CA LEU A 155 0.14 7.18 12.74
C LEU A 155 -1.13 7.69 13.46
N GLU A 156 -1.19 9.00 13.75
CA GLU A 156 -2.29 9.66 14.49
C GLU A 156 -2.50 9.05 15.89
N VAL A 157 -1.40 8.83 16.62
CA VAL A 157 -1.36 8.26 17.99
C VAL A 157 -0.58 9.10 18.97
#